data_AF-A0A9D7IFS6-F1
#
_entry.id   AF-A0A9D7IFS6-F1
#
_cell.length_a   1.000
_cell.length_b   1.000
_cell.length_c   1.000
_cell.angle_alpha   90.00
_cell.angle_beta   90.00
_cell.angle_gamma   90.00
#
_symmetry.space_group_name_H-M   'P 1'
#
loop_
_entity.id
_entity.type
_entity.pdbx_description
1 polymer ?
#
loop_
_entity_poly.entity_id
_entity_poly.type
_entity_poly.pdbx_seq_one_letter_code
_entity_poly.pdbx_strand_id
1 'polypeptide(L)'
;MSPVEQVHPRSAITTPAILILLFSLWACGYIWNTSFAIEGQRYFCLFDDAMVSMRYGHNLALGEGLAWNAGGERVEGFTNPLWVLVMALVHLSGVPMAWASLAIQLLGLTLLAGSMGCLFRIALLATGSTVCASGSALLAAFYLPLATWSLQGMEVSLQAFLIYFAALHLIKASLSEAPVPKIFYGLLACGILVRMDMILPCGALLLCALCYFPKERQSILIRGGVSILLVLAGLTLFRWWYFGELLPNTFYLKSCGIPFSTKLCRGLLVTQDFIENMGWILFAVPLFFLLCSCRSPAFTIPGLIFPIQLLYSILAGGDAWEWWGHYANRYVCGDAGLFFYW
;
A
#
# COMPACT_ATOMS: atom_id res chain seq x y z
N MET A 1 -19.55 -17.32 -35.99
CA MET A 1 -20.44 -17.35 -34.81
C MET A 1 -19.56 -17.28 -33.58
N SER A 2 -19.47 -16.11 -32.95
CA SER A 2 -18.57 -15.86 -31.83
C SER A 2 -19.22 -16.28 -30.50
N PRO A 3 -18.52 -16.98 -29.60
CA PRO A 3 -18.99 -17.20 -28.25
C PRO A 3 -18.70 -15.95 -27.41
N VAL A 4 -19.46 -14.89 -27.67
CA VAL A 4 -19.64 -13.78 -26.72
C VAL A 4 -21.02 -13.99 -26.13
N GLU A 5 -21.13 -15.06 -25.34
CA GLU A 5 -22.32 -15.31 -24.54
C GLU A 5 -22.42 -14.22 -23.47
N GLN A 6 -23.40 -13.36 -23.71
CA GLN A 6 -24.20 -12.59 -22.76
C GLN A 6 -23.91 -12.87 -21.28
N VAL A 7 -22.84 -12.26 -20.74
CA VAL A 7 -22.76 -12.03 -19.30
C VAL A 7 -23.82 -10.97 -18.98
N HIS A 8 -24.92 -11.38 -18.35
CA HIS A 8 -25.93 -10.45 -17.88
C HIS A 8 -25.28 -9.35 -17.02
N PRO A 9 -25.50 -8.05 -17.30
CA PRO A 9 -24.84 -6.96 -16.58
C PRO A 9 -25.13 -6.94 -15.08
N ARG A 10 -26.20 -7.62 -14.63
CA ARG A 10 -26.54 -7.77 -13.21
C ARG A 10 -25.66 -8.79 -12.47
N SER A 11 -25.26 -9.91 -13.10
CA SER A 11 -24.45 -10.95 -12.44
C SER A 11 -22.98 -10.53 -12.29
N ALA A 12 -22.47 -9.70 -13.20
CA ALA A 12 -21.11 -9.17 -13.15
C ALA A 12 -20.86 -8.21 -11.96
N ILE A 13 -21.90 -7.60 -11.41
CA ILE A 13 -21.82 -6.65 -10.29
C ILE A 13 -22.10 -7.34 -8.94
N THR A 14 -22.96 -8.35 -8.91
CA THR A 14 -23.36 -9.03 -7.66
C THR A 14 -22.23 -9.85 -7.04
N THR A 15 -21.43 -10.56 -7.84
CA THR A 15 -20.35 -11.41 -7.32
C THR A 15 -19.28 -10.64 -6.54
N PRO A 16 -18.67 -9.56 -7.06
CA PRO A 16 -17.67 -8.80 -6.29
C PRO A 16 -18.26 -8.12 -5.05
N ALA A 17 -19.52 -7.68 -5.10
CA ALA A 17 -20.19 -7.08 -3.93
C ALA A 17 -20.38 -8.10 -2.79
N ILE A 18 -20.79 -9.33 -3.12
CA ILE A 18 -20.92 -10.42 -2.14
C ILE A 18 -19.56 -10.77 -1.53
N LEU A 19 -18.50 -10.83 -2.34
CA LEU A 19 -17.16 -11.15 -1.85
C LEU A 19 -16.61 -10.06 -0.91
N ILE A 20 -16.80 -8.79 -1.26
CA ILE A 20 -16.43 -7.66 -0.39
C ILE A 20 -17.23 -7.72 0.92
N LEU A 21 -18.53 -8.05 0.86
CA LEU A 21 -19.35 -8.21 2.06
C LEU A 21 -18.85 -9.35 2.96
N LEU A 22 -18.59 -10.53 2.40
CA LEU A 22 -18.06 -11.68 3.15
C LEU A 22 -16.70 -11.37 3.78
N PHE A 23 -15.80 -10.74 3.03
CA PHE A 23 -14.52 -10.27 3.54
C PHE A 23 -14.71 -9.25 4.67
N SER A 24 -15.63 -8.30 4.50
CA SER A 24 -15.91 -7.29 5.53
C SER A 24 -16.46 -7.91 6.81
N LEU A 25 -17.32 -8.93 6.71
CA LEU A 25 -17.81 -9.67 7.88
C LEU A 25 -16.67 -10.40 8.60
N TRP A 26 -15.79 -11.07 7.85
CA TRP A 26 -14.59 -11.70 8.42
C TRP A 26 -13.69 -10.64 9.09
N ALA A 27 -13.45 -9.51 8.44
CA ALA A 27 -12.60 -8.43 8.95
C ALA A 27 -13.18 -7.80 10.23
N CYS A 28 -14.50 -7.61 10.30
CA CYS A 28 -15.17 -7.18 11.54
C CYS A 28 -14.98 -8.19 12.67
N GLY A 29 -15.08 -9.49 12.37
CA GLY A 29 -14.78 -10.55 13.33
C GLY A 29 -13.31 -10.54 13.77
N TYR A 30 -12.38 -10.32 12.84
CA TYR A 30 -10.95 -10.18 13.12
C TYR A 30 -10.69 -9.00 14.07
N ILE A 31 -11.20 -7.81 13.73
CA ILE A 31 -11.09 -6.59 14.55
C ILE A 31 -11.68 -6.80 15.95
N TRP A 32 -12.84 -7.46 16.03
CA TRP A 32 -13.46 -7.77 17.31
C TRP A 32 -12.57 -8.70 18.16
N ASN A 33 -12.00 -9.74 17.56
CA ASN A 33 -11.15 -10.70 18.26
C ASN A 33 -9.78 -10.14 18.65
N THR A 34 -9.29 -9.07 18.01
CA THR A 34 -8.07 -8.37 18.43
C THR A 34 -8.31 -7.31 19.50
N SER A 35 -9.58 -7.03 19.84
CA SER A 35 -9.96 -6.13 20.93
C SER A 35 -10.14 -6.87 22.26
N PHE A 36 -10.01 -6.15 23.38
CA PHE A 36 -10.11 -6.71 24.73
C PHE A 36 -11.00 -5.85 25.62
N ALA A 37 -11.52 -6.42 26.70
CA ALA A 37 -12.36 -5.70 27.66
C ALA A 37 -11.62 -5.52 28.99
N ILE A 38 -11.62 -4.29 29.50
CA ILE A 38 -11.10 -3.94 30.82
C ILE A 38 -12.24 -3.25 31.57
N GLU A 39 -12.63 -3.79 32.73
CA GLU A 39 -13.67 -3.22 33.60
C GLU A 39 -15.01 -2.95 32.88
N GLY A 40 -15.40 -3.85 31.96
CA GLY A 40 -16.64 -3.73 31.19
C GLY A 40 -16.57 -2.77 29.99
N GLN A 41 -15.48 -2.03 29.82
CA GLN A 41 -15.20 -1.20 28.64
C GLN A 41 -14.35 -1.99 27.63
N ARG A 42 -14.79 -2.03 26.37
CA ARG A 42 -14.00 -2.61 25.27
C ARG A 42 -13.00 -1.59 24.73
N TYR A 43 -11.77 -2.05 24.52
CA TYR A 43 -10.66 -1.31 23.95
C TYR A 43 -10.19 -2.01 22.68
N PHE A 44 -10.05 -1.23 21.62
CA PHE A 44 -9.43 -1.67 20.38
C PHE A 44 -7.96 -1.26 20.38
N CYS A 45 -7.09 -2.13 19.88
CA CYS A 45 -5.67 -1.88 19.75
C CYS A 45 -5.20 -2.10 18.32
N LEU A 46 -4.09 -1.43 17.99
CA LEU A 46 -3.36 -1.62 16.74
C LEU A 46 -2.10 -2.43 17.02
N PHE A 47 -1.42 -2.83 15.96
CA PHE A 47 -0.07 -3.34 16.03
C PHE A 47 0.88 -2.32 16.70
N ASP A 48 1.92 -2.78 17.39
CA ASP A 48 2.81 -1.92 18.19
C ASP A 48 3.40 -0.75 17.39
N ASP A 49 3.97 -1.00 16.20
CA ASP A 49 4.48 0.06 15.32
C ASP A 49 3.38 1.08 14.91
N ALA A 50 2.13 0.62 14.76
CA ALA A 50 1.00 1.50 14.45
C ALA A 50 0.58 2.32 15.67
N MET A 51 0.67 1.74 16.88
CA MET A 51 0.45 2.48 18.14
C MET A 51 1.51 3.57 18.33
N VAL A 52 2.73 3.38 17.82
CA VAL A 52 3.73 4.45 17.80
C VAL A 52 3.21 5.64 17.01
N SER A 53 2.73 5.41 15.79
CA SER A 53 2.16 6.44 14.93
C SER A 53 0.93 7.10 15.58
N MET A 54 0.10 6.30 16.25
CA MET A 54 -1.09 6.79 16.97
C MET A 54 -0.72 7.75 18.10
N ARG A 55 0.36 7.47 18.83
CA ARG A 55 0.87 8.36 19.90
C ARG A 55 1.35 9.70 19.35
N TYR A 56 2.08 9.71 18.22
CA TYR A 56 2.45 10.96 17.55
C TYR A 56 1.21 11.73 17.09
N GLY A 57 0.20 11.03 16.53
CA GLY A 57 -1.06 11.65 16.11
C GLY A 57 -1.83 12.25 17.29
N HIS A 58 -1.90 11.54 18.42
CA HIS A 58 -2.51 12.02 19.66
C HIS A 58 -1.85 13.30 20.18
N ASN A 59 -0.51 13.31 20.29
CA ASN A 59 0.22 14.46 20.79
C ASN A 59 0.08 15.67 19.85
N LEU A 60 0.10 15.44 18.53
CA LEU A 60 -0.18 16.48 17.55
C LEU A 60 -1.59 17.07 17.73
N ALA A 61 -2.60 16.22 17.93
CA ALA A 61 -3.99 16.64 18.12
C ALA A 61 -4.19 17.45 19.41
N LEU A 62 -3.41 17.20 20.46
CA LEU A 62 -3.42 17.96 21.71
C LEU A 62 -2.59 19.25 21.66
N GLY A 63 -1.87 19.53 20.56
CA GLY A 63 -1.00 20.70 20.44
C GLY A 63 0.39 20.54 21.05
N GLU A 64 0.75 19.33 21.47
CA GLU A 64 2.07 18.97 22.02
C GLU A 64 3.13 18.78 20.91
N GLY A 65 2.70 18.81 19.65
CA GLY A 65 3.54 18.61 18.48
C GLY A 65 3.85 17.14 18.19
N LEU A 66 4.66 16.92 17.15
CA LEU A 66 5.13 15.59 16.74
C LEU A 66 6.31 15.14 17.63
N ALA A 67 6.01 14.74 18.86
CA ALA A 67 6.98 14.16 19.78
C ALA A 67 6.42 12.86 20.39
N TRP A 68 7.29 11.94 20.80
CA TRP A 68 6.87 10.69 21.46
C TRP A 68 6.21 10.95 22.83
N ASN A 69 6.89 11.74 23.65
CA ASN A 69 6.41 12.24 24.94
C ASN A 69 6.17 13.74 24.83
N ALA A 70 5.02 14.20 25.33
CA ALA A 70 4.71 15.62 25.45
C ALA A 70 5.81 16.35 26.23
N GLY A 71 6.26 17.51 25.72
CA GLY A 71 7.39 18.26 26.27
C GLY A 71 8.77 17.59 26.14
N GLY A 72 8.87 16.40 25.54
CA GLY A 72 10.12 15.68 25.31
C GLY A 72 10.87 16.15 24.06
N GLU A 73 11.97 15.46 23.77
CA GLU A 73 12.75 15.70 22.56
C GLU A 73 11.94 15.39 21.29
N ARG A 74 12.11 16.24 20.27
CA ARG A 74 11.47 16.07 18.97
C ARG A 74 12.31 15.15 18.11
N VAL A 75 11.96 13.87 18.11
CA VAL A 75 12.58 12.85 17.26
C VAL A 75 11.55 12.27 16.30
N GLU A 76 11.90 12.10 15.03
CA GLU A 76 11.01 11.47 14.05
C GLU A 76 10.97 9.94 14.24
N GLY A 77 10.10 9.47 15.14
CA GLY A 77 9.94 8.04 15.45
C GLY A 77 9.00 7.26 14.51
N PHE A 78 8.52 7.87 13.43
CA PHE A 78 7.58 7.27 12.49
C PHE A 78 8.12 7.33 11.05
N THR A 79 7.67 6.40 10.20
CA THR A 79 8.03 6.37 8.76
C THR A 79 6.89 6.79 7.84
N ASN A 80 5.74 7.12 8.42
CA ASN A 80 4.47 7.25 7.73
C ASN A 80 3.76 8.59 7.98
N PRO A 81 4.34 9.74 7.57
CA PRO A 81 3.88 11.07 7.98
C PRO A 81 2.40 11.34 7.69
N LEU A 82 1.92 11.01 6.48
CA LEU A 82 0.50 11.22 6.16
C LEU A 82 -0.42 10.34 7.01
N TRP A 83 0.01 9.14 7.39
CA TRP A 83 -0.78 8.26 8.25
C TRP A 83 -0.84 8.77 9.70
N VAL A 84 0.25 9.36 10.21
CA VAL A 84 0.24 10.08 11.50
C VAL A 84 -0.74 11.25 11.47
N LEU A 85 -0.83 12.01 10.37
CA LEU A 85 -1.81 13.08 10.23
C LEU A 85 -3.25 12.53 10.22
N VAL A 86 -3.51 11.40 9.57
CA VAL A 86 -4.80 10.72 9.61
C VAL A 86 -5.16 10.30 11.06
N MET A 87 -4.20 9.74 11.80
CA MET A 87 -4.39 9.38 13.21
C MET A 87 -4.61 10.61 14.10
N ALA A 88 -3.96 11.73 13.81
CA ALA A 88 -4.22 13.00 14.48
C ALA A 88 -5.65 13.50 14.25
N LEU A 89 -6.18 13.37 13.03
CA LEU A 89 -7.58 13.72 12.72
C LEU A 89 -8.58 12.87 13.51
N VAL A 90 -8.30 11.57 13.72
CA VAL A 90 -9.13 10.71 14.58
C VAL A 90 -9.17 11.25 16.00
N HIS A 91 -8.04 11.63 16.58
CA HIS A 91 -8.01 12.22 17.92
C HIS A 91 -8.68 13.59 17.98
N LEU A 92 -8.48 14.44 16.97
CA LEU A 92 -9.09 15.76 16.88
C LEU A 92 -10.63 15.69 16.76
N SER A 93 -11.17 14.61 16.19
CA SER A 93 -12.61 14.39 16.08
C SER A 93 -13.31 14.10 17.42
N GLY A 94 -12.56 13.90 18.50
CA GLY A 94 -13.10 13.63 19.84
C GLY A 94 -13.56 12.19 20.06
N VAL A 95 -13.19 11.26 19.16
CA VAL A 95 -13.44 9.82 19.36
C VAL A 95 -12.78 9.37 20.67
N PRO A 96 -13.51 8.70 21.58
CA PRO A 96 -12.94 8.21 22.83
C PRO A 96 -11.72 7.34 22.59
N MET A 97 -10.70 7.43 23.45
CA MET A 97 -9.44 6.70 23.25
C MET A 97 -9.63 5.18 23.06
N ALA A 98 -10.61 4.59 23.75
CA ALA A 98 -10.94 3.17 23.63
C ALA A 98 -11.38 2.74 22.20
N TRP A 99 -11.82 3.70 21.37
CA TRP A 99 -12.37 3.50 20.02
C TRP A 99 -11.50 4.13 18.93
N ALA A 100 -10.45 4.86 19.30
CA ALA A 100 -9.60 5.57 18.34
C ALA A 100 -8.90 4.58 17.39
N SER A 101 -8.40 3.46 17.91
CA SER A 101 -7.85 2.36 17.11
C SER A 101 -8.90 1.76 16.16
N LEU A 102 -10.15 1.57 16.62
CA LEU A 102 -11.23 1.04 15.79
C LEU A 102 -11.47 1.92 14.56
N ALA A 103 -11.45 3.25 14.71
CA ALA A 103 -11.61 4.16 13.58
C ALA A 103 -10.52 3.94 12.50
N ILE A 104 -9.27 3.70 12.92
CA ILE A 104 -8.16 3.38 12.01
C ILE A 104 -8.35 2.01 11.36
N GLN A 105 -8.79 0.99 12.10
CA GLN A 105 -9.05 -0.35 11.56
C GLN A 105 -10.19 -0.34 10.54
N LEU A 106 -11.26 0.41 10.79
CA LEU A 106 -12.39 0.57 9.88
C LEU A 106 -12.01 1.38 8.63
N LEU A 107 -11.15 2.40 8.77
CA LEU A 107 -10.57 3.10 7.63
C LEU A 107 -9.71 2.15 6.79
N GLY A 108 -8.86 1.34 7.44
CA GLY A 108 -8.04 0.33 6.78
C GLY A 108 -8.87 -0.71 6.01
N LEU A 109 -9.95 -1.20 6.61
CA LEU A 109 -10.93 -2.08 5.96
C LEU A 109 -11.57 -1.42 4.72
N THR A 110 -11.98 -0.16 4.85
CA THR A 110 -12.61 0.60 3.76
C THR A 110 -11.64 0.79 2.58
N LEU A 111 -10.40 1.18 2.87
CA LEU A 111 -9.35 1.35 1.87
C LEU A 111 -9.00 0.02 1.20
N LEU A 112 -8.91 -1.06 1.97
CA LEU A 112 -8.64 -2.40 1.45
C LEU A 112 -9.78 -2.89 0.53
N ALA A 113 -11.04 -2.67 0.89
CA ALA A 113 -12.18 -2.96 0.03
C ALA A 113 -12.14 -2.12 -1.27
N GLY A 114 -11.74 -0.86 -1.18
CA GLY A 114 -11.47 0.01 -2.34
C GLY A 114 -10.38 -0.55 -3.25
N SER A 115 -9.29 -1.06 -2.67
CA SER A 115 -8.20 -1.73 -3.39
C SER A 115 -8.69 -2.97 -4.12
N MET A 116 -9.54 -3.80 -3.49
CA MET A 116 -10.15 -4.96 -4.15
C MET A 116 -11.03 -4.55 -5.34
N GLY A 117 -11.79 -3.47 -5.20
CA GLY A 117 -12.56 -2.88 -6.30
C GLY A 117 -11.67 -2.43 -7.47
N CYS A 118 -10.52 -1.81 -7.17
CA CYS A 118 -9.55 -1.41 -8.19
C CYS A 118 -8.93 -2.63 -8.88
N LEU A 119 -8.46 -3.61 -8.10
CA LEU A 119 -7.85 -4.84 -8.62
C LEU A 119 -8.82 -5.62 -9.51
N PHE A 120 -10.08 -5.77 -9.10
CA PHE A 120 -11.12 -6.37 -9.93
C PHE A 120 -11.23 -5.66 -11.29
N ARG A 121 -11.23 -4.32 -11.30
CA ARG A 121 -11.34 -3.55 -12.56
C ARG A 121 -10.09 -3.69 -13.41
N ILE A 122 -8.90 -3.72 -12.81
CA ILE A 122 -7.64 -3.97 -13.51
C ILE A 122 -7.65 -5.36 -14.14
N ALA A 123 -7.99 -6.39 -13.37
CA ALA A 123 -8.07 -7.77 -13.84
C ALA A 123 -9.12 -7.96 -14.93
N LEU A 124 -10.26 -7.26 -14.84
CA LEU A 124 -11.28 -7.28 -15.89
C LEU A 124 -10.79 -6.62 -17.18
N LEU A 125 -10.05 -5.50 -17.08
CA LEU A 125 -9.42 -4.86 -18.25
C LEU A 125 -8.30 -5.71 -18.85
N ALA A 126 -7.62 -6.52 -18.03
CA ALA A 126 -6.54 -7.39 -18.46
C ALA A 126 -7.05 -8.67 -19.15
N THR A 127 -8.06 -9.32 -18.55
CA THR A 127 -8.50 -10.68 -18.94
C THR A 127 -9.82 -10.70 -19.71
N GLY A 128 -10.65 -9.65 -19.63
CA GLY A 128 -12.02 -9.65 -20.14
C GLY A 128 -12.98 -10.57 -19.38
N SER A 129 -12.51 -11.30 -18.36
CA SER A 129 -13.27 -12.31 -17.63
C SER A 129 -13.66 -11.81 -16.24
N THR A 130 -14.96 -11.77 -15.97
CA THR A 130 -15.49 -11.45 -14.63
C THR A 130 -15.14 -12.52 -13.61
N VAL A 131 -14.95 -13.78 -14.05
CA VAL A 131 -14.55 -14.88 -13.18
C VAL A 131 -13.11 -14.70 -12.73
N CYS A 132 -12.18 -14.44 -13.66
CA CYS A 132 -10.79 -14.14 -13.34
C CYS A 132 -10.69 -12.91 -12.44
N ALA A 133 -11.38 -11.82 -12.80
CA ALA A 133 -11.40 -10.60 -12.00
C ALA A 133 -11.94 -10.80 -10.58
N SER A 134 -13.00 -11.60 -10.41
CA SER A 134 -13.55 -11.95 -9.10
C SER A 134 -12.59 -12.82 -8.31
N GLY A 135 -11.97 -13.82 -8.96
CA GLY A 135 -11.00 -14.72 -8.36
C GLY A 135 -9.78 -13.96 -7.84
N SER A 136 -9.26 -13.00 -8.59
CA SER A 136 -8.09 -12.22 -8.19
C SER A 136 -8.39 -11.25 -7.04
N ALA A 137 -9.55 -10.61 -7.05
CA ALA A 137 -10.02 -9.83 -5.92
C ALA A 137 -10.24 -10.70 -4.68
N LEU A 138 -10.73 -11.94 -4.84
CA LEU A 138 -10.89 -12.89 -3.76
C LEU A 138 -9.55 -13.32 -3.16
N LEU A 139 -8.60 -13.71 -4.01
CA LEU A 139 -7.25 -14.07 -3.60
C LEU A 139 -6.57 -12.92 -2.86
N ALA A 140 -6.72 -11.68 -3.32
CA ALA A 140 -6.19 -10.51 -2.65
C ALA A 140 -6.88 -10.20 -1.31
N ALA A 141 -8.20 -10.39 -1.22
CA ALA A 141 -8.94 -10.19 0.02
C ALA A 141 -8.54 -11.21 1.09
N PHE A 142 -8.33 -12.46 0.71
CA PHE A 142 -7.92 -13.54 1.61
C PHE A 142 -6.40 -13.74 1.68
N TYR A 143 -5.63 -12.85 1.06
CA TYR A 143 -4.19 -12.80 1.24
C TYR A 143 -3.90 -12.22 2.63
N LEU A 144 -3.73 -13.15 3.58
CA LEU A 144 -3.65 -12.87 5.02
C LEU A 144 -2.66 -11.76 5.39
N PRO A 145 -1.44 -11.65 4.82
CA PRO A 145 -0.53 -10.55 5.13
C PRO A 145 -1.13 -9.17 4.85
N LEU A 146 -1.75 -8.98 3.68
CA LEU A 146 -2.38 -7.72 3.30
C LEU A 146 -3.52 -7.37 4.24
N ALA A 147 -4.35 -8.36 4.60
CA ALA A 147 -5.44 -8.18 5.55
C ALA A 147 -4.92 -7.85 6.96
N THR A 148 -3.95 -8.61 7.48
CA THR A 148 -3.36 -8.42 8.82
C THR A 148 -2.73 -7.04 8.96
N TRP A 149 -1.83 -6.64 8.04
CA TRP A 149 -1.19 -5.33 8.13
C TRP A 149 -2.20 -4.18 8.04
N SER A 150 -3.21 -4.32 7.18
CA SER A 150 -4.26 -3.31 7.01
C SER A 150 -5.16 -3.19 8.25
N LEU A 151 -5.66 -4.32 8.77
CA LEU A 151 -6.63 -4.36 9.88
C LEU A 151 -5.98 -4.17 11.25
N GLN A 152 -4.65 -4.25 11.33
CA GLN A 152 -3.90 -3.87 12.53
C GLN A 152 -3.36 -2.44 12.48
N GLY A 153 -3.84 -1.62 11.55
CA GLY A 153 -3.66 -0.17 11.55
C GLY A 153 -2.38 0.34 10.91
N MET A 154 -1.65 -0.49 10.18
CA MET A 154 -0.58 0.01 9.31
C MET A 154 -1.16 0.69 8.07
N GLU A 155 -0.37 1.57 7.47
CA GLU A 155 -0.71 2.33 6.27
C GLU A 155 -0.85 1.48 4.98
N VAL A 156 -0.57 0.17 5.04
CA VAL A 156 -0.52 -0.73 3.88
C VAL A 156 -1.79 -0.68 3.02
N SER A 157 -2.96 -0.62 3.64
CA SER A 157 -4.24 -0.48 2.91
C SER A 157 -4.32 0.81 2.09
N LEU A 158 -3.84 1.93 2.65
CA LEU A 158 -3.75 3.21 1.97
C LEU A 158 -2.73 3.16 0.84
N GLN A 159 -1.57 2.53 1.06
CA GLN A 159 -0.55 2.35 0.02
C GLN A 159 -1.11 1.56 -1.16
N ALA A 160 -1.68 0.39 -0.90
CA ALA A 160 -2.29 -0.46 -1.92
C ALA A 160 -3.39 0.29 -2.67
N PHE A 161 -4.25 1.02 -1.95
CA PHE A 161 -5.32 1.79 -2.58
C PHE A 161 -4.77 2.86 -3.52
N LEU A 162 -3.81 3.67 -3.08
CA LEU A 162 -3.21 4.73 -3.90
C LEU A 162 -2.54 4.16 -5.16
N ILE A 163 -1.76 3.08 -5.02
CA ILE A 163 -1.07 2.45 -6.14
C ILE A 163 -2.06 1.81 -7.11
N TYR A 164 -3.04 1.05 -6.61
CA TYR A 164 -4.00 0.35 -7.47
C TYR A 164 -4.92 1.34 -8.17
N PHE A 165 -5.33 2.40 -7.48
CA PHE A 165 -6.15 3.45 -8.05
C PHE A 165 -5.39 4.25 -9.12
N ALA A 166 -4.11 4.58 -8.88
CA ALA A 166 -3.25 5.22 -9.86
C ALA A 166 -3.00 4.34 -11.09
N ALA A 167 -2.69 3.06 -10.88
CA ALA A 167 -2.51 2.08 -11.94
C ALA A 167 -3.78 1.93 -12.79
N LEU A 168 -4.95 1.79 -12.15
CA LEU A 168 -6.24 1.68 -12.85
C LEU A 168 -6.51 2.89 -13.74
N HIS A 169 -6.26 4.11 -13.27
CA HIS A 169 -6.45 5.33 -14.05
C HIS A 169 -5.47 5.41 -15.23
N LEU A 170 -4.21 5.03 -15.02
CA LEU A 170 -3.20 5.00 -16.06
C LEU A 170 -3.52 3.97 -17.14
N ILE A 171 -3.93 2.76 -16.74
CA ILE A 171 -4.36 1.69 -17.65
C ILE A 171 -5.57 2.13 -18.47
N LYS A 172 -6.61 2.68 -17.83
CA LYS A 172 -7.81 3.18 -18.52
C LYS A 172 -7.45 4.24 -19.56
N ALA A 173 -6.66 5.23 -19.18
CA ALA A 173 -6.23 6.29 -20.09
C ALA A 173 -5.44 5.73 -21.28
N SER A 174 -4.56 4.75 -21.04
CA SER A 174 -3.76 4.12 -22.10
C SER A 174 -4.63 3.31 -23.06
N LEU A 175 -5.62 2.57 -22.56
CA LEU A 175 -6.54 1.79 -23.39
C LEU A 175 -7.53 2.66 -24.17
N SER A 176 -7.88 3.85 -23.67
CA SER A 176 -8.80 4.77 -24.34
C SER A 176 -8.11 5.88 -25.14
N GLU A 177 -6.78 5.82 -25.30
CA GLU A 177 -5.95 6.88 -25.89
C GLU A 177 -6.21 8.28 -25.32
N ALA A 178 -6.66 8.35 -24.07
CA ALA A 178 -6.91 9.60 -23.35
C ALA A 178 -5.62 10.11 -22.70
N PRO A 179 -5.49 11.41 -22.41
CA PRO A 179 -4.30 11.92 -21.76
C PRO A 179 -4.13 11.43 -20.32
N VAL A 180 -2.90 11.50 -19.79
CA VAL A 180 -2.63 11.12 -18.39
C VAL A 180 -3.47 11.98 -17.44
N PRO A 181 -4.32 11.37 -16.58
CA PRO A 181 -5.26 12.13 -15.78
C PRO A 181 -4.52 12.91 -14.69
N LYS A 182 -4.88 14.18 -14.45
CA LYS A 182 -4.18 15.06 -13.48
C LYS A 182 -4.14 14.50 -12.06
N ILE A 183 -5.18 13.76 -11.65
CA ILE A 183 -5.25 13.10 -10.34
C ILE A 183 -4.08 12.12 -10.13
N PHE A 184 -3.54 11.53 -11.19
CA PHE A 184 -2.39 10.62 -11.13
C PHE A 184 -1.22 11.22 -10.37
N TYR A 185 -0.81 12.44 -10.70
CA TYR A 185 0.31 13.11 -10.04
C TYR A 185 0.05 13.41 -8.56
N GLY A 186 -1.22 13.71 -8.22
CA GLY A 186 -1.64 13.88 -6.82
C GLY A 186 -1.57 12.57 -6.04
N LEU A 187 -1.96 11.44 -6.65
CA LEU A 187 -1.85 10.12 -6.01
C LEU A 187 -0.39 9.72 -5.75
N LEU A 188 0.52 10.02 -6.69
CA LEU A 188 1.96 9.77 -6.49
C LEU A 188 2.52 10.62 -5.34
N ALA A 189 2.17 11.90 -5.31
CA ALA A 189 2.55 12.81 -4.24
C ALA A 189 2.04 12.31 -2.87
N CYS A 190 0.76 11.92 -2.79
CA CYS A 190 0.17 11.34 -1.60
C CYS A 190 0.89 10.04 -1.20
N GLY A 191 1.24 9.16 -2.15
CA GLY A 191 1.97 7.93 -1.86
C GLY A 191 3.30 8.19 -1.16
N ILE A 192 4.09 9.13 -1.68
CA ILE A 192 5.39 9.49 -1.07
C ILE A 192 5.20 10.13 0.33
N LEU A 193 4.11 10.87 0.55
CA LEU A 193 3.73 11.38 1.87
C LEU A 193 3.25 10.26 2.82
N VAL A 194 2.64 9.19 2.31
CA VAL A 194 2.33 8.01 3.11
C VAL A 194 3.62 7.39 3.60
N ARG A 195 4.57 7.09 2.71
CA ARG A 195 5.92 6.65 3.07
C ARG A 195 6.91 6.98 1.97
N MET A 196 8.16 7.22 2.33
CA MET A 196 9.19 7.59 1.35
C MET A 196 9.55 6.48 0.36
N ASP A 197 9.52 5.22 0.78
CA ASP A 197 9.81 4.07 -0.10
C ASP A 197 8.79 3.88 -1.21
N MET A 198 7.58 4.47 -1.07
CA MET A 198 6.61 4.55 -2.17
C MET A 198 7.11 5.35 -3.37
N ILE A 199 8.25 6.05 -3.28
CA ILE A 199 8.93 6.61 -4.45
C ILE A 199 9.21 5.54 -5.52
N LEU A 200 9.42 4.28 -5.11
CA LEU A 200 9.72 3.17 -6.01
C LEU A 200 8.51 2.73 -6.84
N PRO A 201 7.36 2.33 -6.26
CA PRO A 201 6.16 2.04 -7.04
C PRO A 201 5.64 3.29 -7.78
N CYS A 202 5.80 4.49 -7.22
CA CYS A 202 5.46 5.73 -7.93
C CYS A 202 6.37 5.97 -9.14
N GLY A 203 7.67 5.69 -9.01
CA GLY A 203 8.63 5.74 -10.10
C GLY A 203 8.30 4.72 -11.19
N ALA A 204 7.94 3.49 -10.82
CA ALA A 204 7.48 2.47 -11.76
C ALA A 204 6.26 2.94 -12.57
N LEU A 205 5.27 3.55 -11.89
CA LEU A 205 4.09 4.13 -12.54
C LEU A 205 4.45 5.30 -13.48
N LEU A 206 5.38 6.18 -13.09
CA LEU A 206 5.87 7.25 -13.95
C LEU A 206 6.61 6.72 -15.18
N LEU A 207 7.46 5.71 -15.01
CA LEU A 207 8.17 5.06 -16.12
C LEU A 207 7.17 4.46 -17.10
N CYS A 208 6.15 3.76 -16.60
CA CYS A 208 5.05 3.28 -17.43
C CYS A 208 4.33 4.42 -18.16
N ALA A 209 4.04 5.53 -17.49
CA ALA A 209 3.43 6.69 -18.12
C ALA A 209 4.31 7.26 -19.26
N LEU A 210 5.63 7.35 -19.08
CA LEU A 210 6.56 7.80 -20.11
C LEU A 210 6.64 6.86 -21.33
N CYS A 211 6.45 5.56 -21.10
CA CYS A 211 6.43 4.54 -22.14
C CYS A 211 5.11 4.56 -22.94
N TYR A 212 3.96 4.61 -22.25
CA TYR A 212 2.64 4.50 -22.88
C TYR A 212 2.09 5.82 -23.45
N PHE A 213 2.62 6.98 -23.01
CA PHE A 213 2.15 8.29 -23.46
C PHE A 213 3.29 9.13 -24.08
N PRO A 214 3.86 8.70 -25.23
CA PRO A 214 5.02 9.35 -25.82
C PRO A 214 4.78 10.83 -26.19
N LYS A 215 3.53 11.18 -26.56
CA LYS A 215 3.13 12.56 -26.89
C LYS A 215 3.13 13.50 -25.67
N GLU A 216 3.08 12.95 -24.46
CA GLU A 216 3.01 13.72 -23.21
C GLU A 216 4.29 13.66 -22.37
N ARG A 217 5.38 13.06 -22.87
CA ARG A 217 6.63 12.85 -22.11
C ARG A 217 7.11 14.08 -21.37
N GLN A 218 7.15 15.24 -22.03
CA GLN A 218 7.57 16.48 -21.39
C GLN A 218 6.63 16.91 -20.25
N SER A 219 5.31 16.80 -20.45
CA SER A 219 4.30 17.08 -19.43
C SER A 219 4.43 16.13 -18.24
N ILE A 220 4.64 14.85 -18.49
CA ILE A 220 4.81 13.80 -17.46
C ILE A 220 6.10 14.04 -16.66
N LEU A 221 7.22 14.35 -17.33
CA LEU A 221 8.48 14.67 -16.66
C LEU A 221 8.36 15.91 -15.79
N ILE A 222 7.73 16.97 -16.30
CA ILE A 222 7.56 18.22 -15.54
C ILE A 222 6.59 18.00 -14.38
N ARG A 223 5.38 17.50 -14.62
CA ARG A 223 4.36 17.34 -13.58
C ARG A 223 4.76 16.27 -12.57
N GLY A 224 5.21 15.11 -13.03
CA GLY A 224 5.71 14.03 -12.19
C GLY A 224 6.94 14.43 -11.40
N GLY A 225 7.91 15.07 -12.06
CA GLY A 225 9.12 15.59 -11.42
C GLY A 225 8.81 16.64 -10.36
N VAL A 226 7.95 17.63 -10.68
CA VAL A 226 7.51 18.66 -9.73
C VAL A 226 6.76 18.04 -8.55
N SER A 227 5.84 17.11 -8.79
CA SER A 227 5.08 16.45 -7.71
C SER A 227 5.99 15.68 -6.75
N ILE A 228 6.94 14.90 -7.27
CA ILE A 228 7.89 14.15 -6.45
C ILE A 228 8.84 15.10 -5.72
N LEU A 229 9.44 16.05 -6.44
CA LEU A 229 10.43 16.97 -5.89
C LEU A 229 9.82 17.85 -4.80
N LEU A 230 8.61 18.38 -5.02
CA LEU A 230 7.94 19.24 -4.06
C LEU A 230 7.63 18.49 -2.76
N VAL A 231 7.14 17.25 -2.85
CA VAL A 231 6.86 16.42 -1.68
C VAL A 231 8.14 16.06 -0.94
N LEU A 232 9.17 15.57 -1.64
CA LEU A 232 10.43 15.19 -1.00
C LEU A 232 11.14 16.39 -0.37
N ALA A 233 11.24 17.51 -1.11
CA ALA A 233 11.84 18.73 -0.58
C ALA A 233 11.02 19.26 0.61
N GLY A 234 9.69 19.27 0.51
CA GLY A 234 8.82 19.69 1.61
C GLY A 234 9.00 18.83 2.86
N LEU A 235 9.00 17.50 2.72
CA LEU A 235 9.24 16.59 3.85
C LEU A 235 10.64 16.76 4.44
N THR A 236 11.68 16.83 3.61
CA THR A 236 13.07 16.99 4.09
C THR A 236 13.28 18.35 4.76
N LEU A 237 12.73 19.44 4.21
CA LEU A 237 12.81 20.76 4.83
C LEU A 237 12.04 20.81 6.14
N PHE A 238 10.85 20.20 6.18
CA PHE A 238 10.07 20.07 7.41
C PHE A 238 10.84 19.30 8.48
N ARG A 239 11.46 18.17 8.11
CA ARG A 239 12.27 17.37 9.04
C ARG A 239 13.45 18.14 9.59
N TRP A 240 14.18 18.82 8.72
CA TRP A 240 15.34 19.59 9.13
C TRP A 240 14.94 20.72 10.07
N TRP A 241 13.85 21.43 9.76
CA TRP A 241 13.34 22.50 10.60
C TRP A 241 12.77 22.01 11.94
N TYR A 242 12.05 20.88 11.95
CA TYR A 242 11.29 20.43 13.12
C TYR A 242 12.05 19.44 14.02
N PHE A 243 12.76 18.48 13.43
CA PHE A 243 13.52 17.41 14.12
C PHE A 243 15.04 17.65 14.11
N GLY A 244 15.55 18.57 13.29
CA GLY A 244 16.99 18.85 13.19
C GLY A 244 17.77 17.93 12.26
N GLU A 245 17.14 16.89 11.71
CA GLU A 245 17.76 15.87 10.85
C GLU A 245 17.21 15.93 9.41
N LEU A 246 18.04 15.58 8.42
CA LEU A 246 17.64 15.58 7.00
C LEU A 246 16.87 14.33 6.58
N LEU A 247 17.20 13.20 7.20
CA LEU A 247 16.56 11.90 6.99
C LEU A 247 15.83 11.49 8.27
N PRO A 248 14.82 10.60 8.18
CA PRO A 248 14.12 10.16 9.38
C PRO A 248 15.04 9.37 10.31
N ASN A 249 14.83 9.50 11.62
CA ASN A 249 15.63 8.79 12.63
C ASN A 249 15.64 7.27 12.39
N THR A 250 14.53 6.72 11.91
CA THR A 250 14.40 5.30 11.56
C THR A 250 15.37 4.86 10.46
N PHE A 251 15.78 5.76 9.54
CA PHE A 251 16.81 5.44 8.54
C PHE A 251 18.17 5.27 9.22
N TYR A 252 18.56 6.20 10.09
CA TYR A 252 19.83 6.13 10.80
C TYR A 252 19.91 4.88 11.69
N LEU A 253 18.83 4.54 12.41
CA LEU A 253 18.79 3.35 13.27
C LEU A 253 18.84 2.02 12.50
N LYS A 254 18.24 1.95 11.30
CA LYS A 254 18.12 0.69 10.54
C LYS A 254 19.19 0.51 9.47
N SER A 255 19.77 1.60 8.96
CA SER A 255 20.64 1.55 7.78
C SER A 255 22.09 1.91 8.05
N CYS A 256 22.38 2.73 9.07
CA CYS A 256 23.74 3.11 9.42
C CYS A 256 24.38 2.05 10.33
N GLY A 257 25.67 1.80 10.15
CA GLY A 257 26.43 0.84 10.97
C GLY A 257 26.26 -0.64 10.60
N ILE A 258 25.38 -0.99 9.66
CA ILE A 258 25.18 -2.37 9.18
C ILE A 258 25.79 -2.55 7.79
N PRO A 259 26.72 -3.51 7.58
CA PRO A 259 27.29 -3.79 6.27
C PRO A 259 26.22 -4.12 5.22
N PHE A 260 26.41 -3.61 4.00
CA PHE A 260 25.48 -3.86 2.90
C PHE A 260 25.31 -5.36 2.59
N SER A 261 26.38 -6.14 2.66
CA SER A 261 26.34 -7.59 2.45
C SER A 261 25.44 -8.31 3.45
N THR A 262 25.42 -7.88 4.73
CA THR A 262 24.55 -8.43 5.75
C THR A 262 23.08 -8.13 5.46
N LYS A 263 22.78 -6.90 5.03
CA LYS A 263 21.41 -6.51 4.62
C LYS A 263 20.96 -7.34 3.42
N LEU A 264 21.79 -7.40 2.37
CA LEU A 264 21.50 -8.18 1.18
C LEU A 264 21.24 -9.66 1.51
N CYS A 265 22.10 -10.28 2.33
CA CYS A 265 21.93 -11.67 2.76
C CYS A 265 20.60 -11.87 3.51
N ARG A 266 20.30 -11.02 4.50
CA ARG A 266 19.03 -11.09 5.24
C ARG A 266 17.83 -10.91 4.32
N GLY A 267 17.89 -9.94 3.41
CA GLY A 267 16.82 -9.66 2.46
C GLY A 267 16.55 -10.84 1.50
N LEU A 268 17.61 -11.50 1.03
CA LEU A 268 17.49 -12.72 0.23
C LEU A 268 16.88 -13.88 1.03
N LEU A 269 17.32 -14.11 2.27
CA LEU A 269 16.78 -15.16 3.14
C LEU A 269 15.28 -14.96 3.40
N VAL A 270 14.89 -13.75 3.79
CA VAL A 270 13.49 -13.40 4.05
C VAL A 270 12.64 -13.54 2.78
N THR A 271 13.18 -13.15 1.62
CA THR A 271 12.47 -13.29 0.35
C THR A 271 12.31 -14.77 -0.04
N GLN A 272 13.30 -15.60 0.25
CA GLN A 272 13.20 -17.04 0.06
C GLN A 272 12.10 -17.61 0.96
N ASP A 273 12.10 -17.30 2.26
CA ASP A 273 11.05 -17.73 3.20
C ASP A 273 9.66 -17.31 2.70
N PHE A 274 9.52 -16.07 2.22
CA PHE A 274 8.29 -15.56 1.64
C PHE A 274 7.81 -16.39 0.43
N ILE A 275 8.70 -16.63 -0.53
CA ILE A 275 8.37 -17.36 -1.77
C ILE A 275 8.03 -18.83 -1.47
N GLU A 276 8.76 -19.46 -0.55
CA GLU A 276 8.52 -20.85 -0.15
C GLU A 276 7.18 -21.02 0.56
N ASN A 277 6.85 -20.11 1.49
CA ASN A 277 5.59 -20.17 2.25
C ASN A 277 4.35 -19.80 1.40
N MET A 278 4.50 -18.90 0.43
CA MET A 278 3.41 -18.57 -0.51
C MET A 278 3.27 -19.58 -1.65
N GLY A 279 4.33 -20.31 -1.96
CA GLY A 279 4.41 -21.19 -3.12
C GLY A 279 4.99 -20.48 -4.35
N TRP A 280 6.12 -20.98 -4.83
CA TRP A 280 6.89 -20.39 -5.93
C TRP A 280 6.10 -20.19 -7.23
N ILE A 281 5.03 -20.98 -7.44
CA ILE A 281 4.21 -20.92 -8.65
C ILE A 281 3.46 -19.58 -8.79
N LEU A 282 3.09 -18.95 -7.66
CA LEU A 282 2.42 -17.64 -7.63
C LEU A 282 3.34 -16.49 -8.10
N PHE A 283 4.64 -16.73 -8.17
CA PHE A 283 5.62 -15.76 -8.67
C PHE A 283 6.15 -16.12 -10.05
N ALA A 284 6.39 -17.41 -10.30
CA ALA A 284 6.93 -17.89 -11.57
C ALA A 284 5.97 -17.67 -12.74
N VAL A 285 4.66 -17.92 -12.56
CA VAL A 285 3.66 -17.78 -13.63
C VAL A 285 3.52 -16.33 -14.08
N PRO A 286 3.28 -15.34 -13.20
CA PRO A 286 3.20 -13.94 -13.60
C PRO A 286 4.51 -13.42 -14.22
N LEU A 287 5.67 -13.81 -13.66
CA LEU A 287 6.97 -13.40 -14.19
C LEU A 287 7.21 -13.96 -15.60
N PHE A 288 6.86 -15.22 -15.83
CA PHE A 288 6.94 -15.84 -17.15
C PHE A 288 6.07 -15.09 -18.17
N PHE A 289 4.81 -14.80 -17.85
CA PHE A 289 3.92 -14.06 -18.75
C PHE A 289 4.37 -12.62 -19.00
N LEU A 290 4.92 -11.95 -17.98
CA LEU A 290 5.50 -10.62 -18.10
C LEU A 290 6.70 -10.60 -19.07
N LEU A 291 7.55 -11.62 -19.03
CA LEU A 291 8.74 -11.73 -19.87
C LEU A 291 8.40 -12.20 -21.30
N CYS A 292 7.41 -13.08 -21.46
CA CYS A 292 7.20 -13.79 -22.72
C CYS A 292 6.11 -13.19 -23.62
N SER A 293 5.04 -12.59 -23.07
CA SER A 293 3.79 -12.51 -23.86
C SER A 293 2.93 -11.27 -23.65
N CYS A 294 3.02 -10.56 -22.53
CA CYS A 294 2.03 -9.52 -22.23
C CYS A 294 2.54 -8.10 -22.51
N ARG A 295 2.08 -7.49 -23.62
CA ARG A 295 2.34 -6.07 -23.97
C ARG A 295 1.21 -5.11 -23.61
N SER A 296 0.12 -5.61 -23.03
CA SER A 296 -0.98 -4.73 -22.60
C SER A 296 -0.56 -3.90 -21.38
N PRO A 297 -0.96 -2.61 -21.31
CA PRO A 297 -0.76 -1.79 -20.10
C PRO A 297 -1.35 -2.46 -18.85
N ALA A 298 -2.44 -3.21 -19.00
CA ALA A 298 -3.13 -3.89 -17.90
C ALA A 298 -2.33 -5.03 -17.25
N PHE A 299 -1.31 -5.56 -17.94
CA PHE A 299 -0.39 -6.57 -17.40
C PHE A 299 0.95 -5.93 -17.03
N THR A 300 1.55 -5.18 -17.95
CA THR A 300 2.89 -4.59 -17.73
C THR A 300 2.94 -3.62 -16.54
N ILE A 301 1.95 -2.75 -16.34
CA ILE A 301 1.97 -1.77 -15.25
C ILE A 301 2.01 -2.49 -13.90
N PRO A 302 1.09 -3.42 -13.60
CA PRO A 302 1.10 -4.10 -12.30
C PRO A 302 2.25 -5.09 -12.15
N GLY A 303 2.68 -5.70 -13.26
CA GLY A 303 3.83 -6.62 -13.31
C GLY A 303 5.18 -5.97 -13.00
N LEU A 304 5.32 -4.64 -13.16
CA LEU A 304 6.56 -3.94 -12.84
C LEU A 304 6.64 -3.46 -11.38
N ILE A 305 5.51 -3.19 -10.74
CA ILE A 305 5.45 -2.59 -9.40
C ILE A 305 6.00 -3.56 -8.35
N PHE A 306 5.49 -4.78 -8.32
CA PHE A 306 5.86 -5.76 -7.29
C PHE A 306 7.33 -6.19 -7.36
N PRO A 307 7.95 -6.51 -8.53
CA PRO A 307 9.37 -6.86 -8.58
C PRO A 307 10.29 -5.73 -8.10
N ILE A 308 9.94 -4.47 -8.37
CA ILE A 308 10.71 -3.31 -7.90
C ILE A 308 10.67 -3.23 -6.37
N GLN A 309 9.51 -3.46 -5.76
CA GLN A 309 9.33 -3.47 -4.32
C GLN A 309 9.98 -4.67 -3.64
N LEU A 310 9.92 -5.83 -4.29
CA LEU A 310 10.64 -7.03 -3.85
C LEU A 310 12.15 -6.79 -3.85
N LEU A 311 12.69 -6.20 -4.91
CA LEU A 311 14.10 -5.81 -4.98
C LEU A 311 14.46 -4.83 -3.86
N TYR A 312 13.62 -3.84 -3.59
CA TYR A 312 13.83 -2.92 -2.48
C TYR A 312 13.84 -3.63 -1.13
N SER A 313 12.88 -4.52 -0.86
CA SER A 313 12.86 -5.34 0.34
C SER A 313 14.17 -6.13 0.50
N ILE A 314 14.67 -6.73 -0.57
CA ILE A 314 15.97 -7.43 -0.58
C ILE A 314 17.13 -6.49 -0.21
N LEU A 315 17.19 -5.31 -0.83
CA LEU A 315 18.27 -4.34 -0.63
C LEU A 315 18.23 -3.65 0.75
N ALA A 316 17.02 -3.44 1.28
CA ALA A 316 16.79 -2.93 2.63
C ALA A 316 17.10 -3.98 3.71
N GLY A 317 17.14 -5.25 3.32
CA GLY A 317 17.36 -6.40 4.20
C GLY A 317 16.10 -6.89 4.91
N GLY A 318 14.92 -6.62 4.34
CA GLY A 318 13.61 -6.93 4.91
C GLY A 318 13.15 -5.96 6.00
N ASP A 319 12.07 -6.33 6.67
CA ASP A 319 11.48 -5.64 7.83
C ASP A 319 11.76 -6.43 9.12
N ALA A 320 11.45 -5.86 10.28
CA ALA A 320 11.64 -6.51 11.58
C ALA A 320 10.61 -7.62 11.86
N TRP A 321 9.46 -7.57 11.18
CA TRP A 321 8.25 -8.32 11.54
C TRP A 321 7.78 -9.31 10.46
N GLU A 322 8.72 -9.98 9.80
CA GLU A 322 8.44 -10.91 8.70
C GLU A 322 7.44 -12.01 9.10
N TRP A 323 7.66 -12.65 10.26
CA TRP A 323 6.82 -13.73 10.78
C TRP A 323 5.39 -13.27 11.10
N TRP A 324 5.21 -11.99 11.50
CA TRP A 324 3.91 -11.43 11.84
C TRP A 324 3.03 -11.17 10.60
N GLY A 325 3.67 -10.77 9.51
CA GLY A 325 3.07 -10.67 8.18
C GLY A 325 3.01 -12.00 7.43
N HIS A 326 3.11 -13.15 8.11
CA HIS A 326 3.21 -14.47 7.48
C HIS A 326 4.23 -14.50 6.31
N TYR A 327 5.44 -14.02 6.60
CA TYR A 327 6.59 -13.92 5.70
C TYR A 327 6.50 -12.85 4.62
N ALA A 328 5.41 -12.07 4.55
CA ALA A 328 5.34 -10.90 3.67
C ALA A 328 5.37 -9.60 4.48
N ASN A 329 6.50 -8.90 4.44
CA ASN A 329 6.60 -7.59 5.06
C ASN A 329 5.75 -6.51 4.38
N ARG A 330 5.69 -5.38 5.07
CA ARG A 330 4.96 -4.16 4.68
C ARG A 330 5.44 -3.56 3.35
N TYR A 331 6.67 -3.85 2.90
CA TYR A 331 7.17 -3.33 1.62
C TYR A 331 6.54 -4.05 0.42
N VAL A 332 6.27 -5.34 0.55
CA VAL A 332 5.85 -6.20 -0.58
C VAL A 332 4.38 -6.60 -0.54
N CYS A 333 3.78 -6.69 0.64
CA CYS A 333 2.42 -7.22 0.79
C CYS A 333 1.34 -6.35 0.11
N GLY A 334 1.54 -5.03 0.08
CA GLY A 334 0.62 -4.09 -0.56
C GLY A 334 0.52 -4.26 -2.08
N ASP A 335 1.61 -4.69 -2.71
CA ASP A 335 1.73 -4.78 -4.17
C ASP A 335 1.58 -6.22 -4.70
N ALA A 336 1.75 -7.23 -3.83
CA ALA A 336 1.62 -8.65 -4.18
C ALA A 336 0.25 -9.01 -4.76
N GLY A 337 -0.82 -8.31 -4.36
CA GLY A 337 -2.17 -8.56 -4.87
C GLY A 337 -2.32 -8.33 -6.38
N LEU A 338 -1.43 -7.53 -6.99
CA LEU A 338 -1.40 -7.28 -8.43
C LEU A 338 -0.98 -8.51 -9.25
N PHE A 339 -0.46 -9.56 -8.61
CA PHE A 339 -0.01 -10.78 -9.28
C PHE A 339 -1.12 -11.83 -9.39
N PHE A 340 -2.24 -11.68 -8.66
CA PHE A 340 -3.27 -12.73 -8.56
C PHE A 340 -4.22 -12.88 -9.77
N TYR A 341 -4.05 -12.10 -10.85
CA TYR A 341 -4.87 -12.23 -12.07
C TYR A 341 -4.09 -12.64 -13.32
N TRP A 342 -2.79 -12.90 -13.17
CA TRP A 342 -1.94 -13.44 -14.23
C TRP A 342 -2.15 -14.94 -14.40
#